data_AF-A0A497YBQ0-F1
#
_entry.id   AF-A0A497YBQ0-F1
#
_cell.length_a   1.000
_cell.length_b   1.000
_cell.length_c   1.000
_cell.angle_alpha   90.00
_cell.angle_beta   90.00
_cell.angle_gamma   90.00
#
_symmetry.space_group_name_H-M   'P 1'
#
loop_
_entity.id
_entity.type
_entity.pdbx_description
1 polymer ?
#
loop_
_entity_poly.entity_id
_entity_poly.type
_entity_poly.pdbx_seq_one_letter_code
_entity_poly.pdbx_strand_id
1 'polypeptide(L)'
;MSNLLNKNSKKKLLDRGPQISPATQFKLDEVEPVAEKPITRAAEKKEILPKNKFGSVRVKKSTRDKLNALVSLNKADNVDELIDLMIEEYLAVHITKDEKKQLDIIMELYSSRN
;
A
#
# COMPACT_ATOMS: atom_id res chain seq x y z
N MET A 1 15.67 19.48 -55.88
CA MET A 1 14.49 19.37 -55.00
C MET A 1 13.41 18.59 -55.76
N SER A 2 13.51 17.25 -55.78
CA SER A 2 12.53 16.39 -56.47
C SER A 2 11.71 15.60 -55.44
N ASN A 3 10.39 15.71 -55.57
CA ASN A 3 9.39 15.09 -54.71
C ASN A 3 9.40 13.56 -54.87
N LEU A 4 9.84 12.85 -53.83
CA LEU A 4 9.88 11.37 -53.73
C LEU A 4 8.62 10.75 -53.11
N LEU A 5 7.53 11.51 -52.97
CA LEU A 5 6.24 10.99 -52.49
C LEU A 5 5.40 10.45 -53.65
N ASN A 6 6.01 9.62 -54.50
CA ASN A 6 5.27 8.96 -55.56
C ASN A 6 4.40 7.85 -54.95
N LYS A 7 3.13 8.22 -54.82
CA LYS A 7 1.92 7.40 -54.80
C LYS A 7 2.14 5.99 -55.37
N ASN A 8 1.65 4.99 -54.65
CA ASN A 8 1.41 3.59 -55.09
C ASN A 8 2.47 2.52 -54.79
N SER A 9 3.19 2.58 -53.68
CA SER A 9 3.71 1.33 -53.10
C SER A 9 2.61 0.64 -52.28
N LYS A 10 1.63 0.05 -52.98
CA LYS A 10 0.99 -1.17 -52.45
C LYS A 10 2.12 -2.19 -52.36
N LYS A 11 2.91 -2.12 -51.28
CA LYS A 11 3.92 -3.10 -50.95
C LYS A 11 3.20 -4.43 -51.07
N LYS A 12 3.58 -5.25 -52.06
CA LYS A 12 3.15 -6.64 -52.12
C LYS A 12 3.57 -7.21 -50.77
N LEU A 13 2.61 -7.32 -49.84
CA LEU A 13 2.83 -8.05 -48.61
C LEU A 13 3.28 -9.41 -49.10
N LEU A 14 4.47 -9.83 -48.69
CA LEU A 14 4.97 -11.19 -48.86
C LEU A 14 3.80 -12.15 -48.66
N ASP A 15 3.65 -13.16 -49.52
CA ASP A 15 2.60 -14.18 -49.41
C ASP A 15 2.74 -14.88 -48.05
N ARG A 16 2.11 -14.31 -47.03
CA ARG A 16 1.99 -14.90 -45.71
C ARG A 16 1.06 -16.09 -45.96
N GLY A 17 1.58 -17.29 -45.70
CA GLY A 17 0.79 -18.51 -45.74
C GLY A 17 -0.49 -18.40 -44.90
N PRO A 18 -1.38 -19.40 -44.97
CA PRO A 18 -2.68 -19.34 -44.33
C PRO A 18 -2.56 -18.91 -42.87
N GLN A 19 -3.40 -17.94 -42.46
CA GLN A 19 -3.41 -17.39 -41.12
C GLN A 19 -3.69 -18.50 -40.11
N ILE A 20 -2.68 -18.89 -39.34
CA ILE A 20 -2.77 -20.00 -38.38
C ILE A 20 -3.40 -19.43 -37.10
N SER A 21 -4.68 -19.71 -36.88
CA SER A 21 -5.30 -19.50 -35.56
C SER A 21 -4.92 -20.65 -34.63
N PRO A 22 -4.69 -20.39 -33.33
CA PRO A 22 -4.41 -21.45 -32.36
C PRO A 22 -5.59 -22.43 -32.27
N ALA A 23 -5.28 -23.73 -32.14
CA ALA A 23 -6.27 -24.81 -32.10
C ALA A 23 -7.24 -24.71 -30.91
N THR A 24 -6.85 -24.00 -29.85
CA THR A 24 -7.68 -23.77 -28.66
C THR A 24 -7.80 -22.26 -28.43
N GLN A 25 -8.90 -21.67 -28.88
CA GLN A 25 -9.33 -20.34 -28.48
C GLN A 25 -10.24 -20.48 -27.26
N PHE A 26 -9.85 -19.88 -26.14
CA PHE A 26 -10.69 -19.80 -24.96
C PHE A 26 -11.86 -18.86 -25.24
N LYS A 27 -13.07 -19.41 -25.35
CA LYS A 27 -14.32 -18.65 -25.42
C LYS A 27 -14.92 -18.61 -24.01
N LEU A 28 -15.20 -17.41 -23.52
CA LEU A 28 -15.77 -17.18 -22.19
C LEU A 28 -17.18 -17.81 -22.00
N ASP A 29 -17.81 -18.26 -23.08
CA ASP A 29 -19.14 -18.89 -23.06
C ASP A 29 -19.12 -20.40 -22.76
N GLU A 30 -17.94 -21.06 -22.77
CA GLU A 30 -17.82 -22.51 -22.55
C GLU A 30 -17.45 -22.88 -21.10
N VAL A 31 -17.42 -21.91 -20.19
CA VAL A 31 -17.21 -22.19 -18.77
C VAL A 31 -18.55 -22.61 -18.16
N GLU A 32 -18.64 -23.85 -17.66
CA GLU A 32 -19.76 -24.32 -16.85
C GLU A 32 -20.04 -23.29 -15.72
N PRO A 33 -21.29 -22.89 -15.48
CA PRO A 33 -21.60 -22.09 -14.31
C PRO A 33 -21.40 -22.98 -13.08
N VAL A 34 -20.23 -22.88 -12.46
CA VAL A 34 -19.98 -23.47 -11.15
C VAL A 34 -20.99 -22.85 -10.21
N ALA A 35 -21.93 -23.69 -9.76
CA ALA A 35 -22.93 -23.37 -8.76
C ALA A 35 -22.29 -22.52 -7.65
N GLU A 36 -22.89 -21.35 -7.45
CA GLU A 36 -22.61 -20.44 -6.35
C GLU A 36 -22.74 -21.23 -5.04
N LYS A 37 -21.62 -21.72 -4.50
CA LYS A 37 -21.55 -21.89 -3.06
C LYS A 37 -21.66 -20.47 -2.52
N PRO A 38 -22.67 -20.14 -1.69
CA PRO A 38 -22.69 -18.88 -0.99
C PRO A 38 -21.51 -18.93 -0.01
N ILE A 39 -20.34 -18.53 -0.48
CA ILE A 39 -19.39 -17.89 0.38
C ILE A 39 -20.15 -16.66 0.81
N THR A 40 -20.71 -16.73 2.01
CA THR A 40 -21.11 -15.57 2.77
C THR A 40 -19.95 -14.61 2.65
N ARG A 41 -20.07 -13.66 1.72
CA ARG A 41 -19.43 -12.36 1.84
C ARG A 41 -20.07 -11.85 3.11
N ALA A 42 -19.46 -12.20 4.25
CA ALA A 42 -19.44 -11.32 5.37
C ALA A 42 -19.08 -10.00 4.72
N ALA A 43 -20.07 -9.12 4.60
CA ALA A 43 -19.80 -7.72 4.46
C ALA A 43 -18.86 -7.48 5.62
N GLU A 44 -17.55 -7.43 5.33
CA GLU A 44 -16.59 -6.79 6.19
C GLU A 44 -17.23 -5.43 6.37
N LYS A 45 -17.89 -5.27 7.52
CA LYS A 45 -18.25 -3.98 8.04
C LYS A 45 -16.96 -3.23 7.84
N LYS A 46 -16.98 -2.23 6.97
CA LYS A 46 -15.95 -1.20 6.99
C LYS A 46 -16.04 -0.69 8.40
N GLU A 47 -15.25 -1.28 9.28
CA GLU A 47 -14.96 -0.70 10.57
C GLU A 47 -14.52 0.68 10.18
N ILE A 48 -15.34 1.63 10.58
CA ILE A 48 -15.01 3.03 10.50
C ILE A 48 -13.84 3.09 11.47
N LEU A 49 -12.64 2.79 10.95
CA LEU A 49 -11.39 3.05 11.60
C LEU A 49 -11.55 4.49 12.08
N PRO A 50 -11.32 4.76 13.38
CA PRO A 50 -11.43 6.12 13.88
C PRO A 50 -10.66 7.01 12.90
N LYS A 51 -11.19 8.20 12.62
CA LYS A 51 -10.47 9.24 11.85
C LYS A 51 -9.25 9.69 12.66
N ASN A 52 -8.34 8.76 13.01
CA ASN A 52 -6.98 9.06 13.33
C ASN A 52 -6.44 9.64 12.04
N LYS A 53 -6.29 10.97 12.06
CA LYS A 53 -5.63 11.73 11.01
C LYS A 53 -4.27 11.05 10.82
N PHE A 54 -4.10 10.28 9.74
CA PHE A 54 -2.84 9.59 9.46
C PHE A 54 -1.75 10.65 9.32
N GLY A 55 -0.86 10.71 10.32
CA GLY A 55 0.33 11.54 10.28
C GLY A 55 1.49 10.74 9.69
N SER A 56 2.27 11.35 8.81
CA SER A 56 3.53 10.75 8.36
C SER A 56 4.71 11.55 8.90
N VAL A 57 5.62 10.87 9.58
CA VAL A 57 6.86 11.46 10.08
C VAL A 57 8.01 11.03 9.18
N ARG A 58 8.66 11.99 8.53
CA ARG A 58 9.84 11.70 7.72
C ARG A 58 11.06 11.54 8.62
N VAL A 59 11.70 10.38 8.54
CA VAL A 59 12.91 10.05 9.31
C VAL A 59 14.14 9.91 8.40
N LYS A 60 15.33 9.99 8.99
CA LYS A 60 16.58 9.73 8.28
C LYS A 60 16.67 8.25 7.89
N LYS A 61 17.50 7.94 6.87
CA LYS A 61 17.69 6.55 6.42
C LYS A 61 18.23 5.67 7.54
N SER A 62 19.24 6.14 8.27
CA SER A 62 19.84 5.39 9.38
C SER A 62 18.84 5.04 10.49
N THR A 63 17.90 5.92 10.81
CA THR A 63 16.87 5.68 11.82
C THR A 63 15.80 4.72 11.31
N ARG A 64 15.39 4.84 10.05
CA ARG A 64 14.46 3.90 9.41
C ARG A 64 15.03 2.48 9.41
N ASP A 65 16.29 2.33 9.04
CA ASP A 65 16.93 1.01 8.97
C ASP A 65 17.03 0.38 10.39
N LYS A 66 17.24 1.17 11.45
CA LYS A 66 17.15 0.71 12.85
C LYS A 66 15.75 0.26 13.25
N LEU A 67 14.71 1.03 12.92
CA LEU A 67 13.33 0.67 13.22
C LEU A 67 12.94 -0.64 12.51
N ASN A 68 13.30 -0.79 11.25
CA ASN A 68 13.06 -2.02 10.49
C ASN A 68 13.81 -3.23 11.08
N ALA A 69 15.05 -3.04 11.54
CA ALA A 69 15.81 -4.08 12.21
C ALA A 69 15.15 -4.51 13.53
N LEU A 70 14.62 -3.55 14.31
CA LEU A 70 13.92 -3.83 15.57
C LEU A 70 12.61 -4.61 15.35
N VAL A 71 11.84 -4.24 14.32
CA VAL A 71 10.67 -5.03 13.88
C VAL A 71 11.10 -6.44 13.46
N SER A 72 12.21 -6.58 12.73
CA SER A 72 12.75 -7.88 12.32
C SER A 72 13.20 -8.76 13.50
N LEU A 73 13.48 -8.15 14.66
CA LEU A 73 13.83 -8.85 15.90
C LEU A 73 12.57 -9.27 16.71
N ASN A 74 11.37 -9.16 16.11
CA ASN A 74 10.08 -9.46 16.73
C ASN A 74 9.84 -8.70 18.04
N LYS A 75 10.28 -7.43 18.10
CA LYS A 75 9.95 -6.55 19.24
C LYS A 75 8.55 -5.96 19.14
N ALA A 76 8.01 -5.84 17.93
CA ALA A 76 6.65 -5.41 17.62
C ALA A 76 6.27 -5.89 16.21
N ASP A 77 4.97 -5.97 15.93
CA ASP A 77 4.46 -6.40 14.62
C ASP A 77 4.49 -5.27 13.59
N ASN A 78 4.30 -4.02 14.04
CA ASN A 78 4.36 -2.83 13.21
C ASN A 78 5.35 -1.77 13.76
N VAL A 79 5.85 -0.90 12.87
CA VAL A 79 6.74 0.22 13.24
C VAL A 79 6.03 1.22 14.15
N ASP A 80 4.72 1.46 13.94
CA ASP A 80 3.95 2.40 14.76
C ASP A 80 3.82 1.88 16.21
N GLU A 81 3.49 0.60 16.39
CA GLU A 81 3.42 -0.03 17.72
C GLU A 81 4.78 -0.05 18.42
N LEU A 82 5.87 -0.26 17.66
CA LEU A 82 7.22 -0.16 18.21
C LEU A 82 7.51 1.24 18.75
N ILE A 83 7.09 2.28 18.02
CA ILE A 83 7.31 3.68 18.43
C ILE A 83 6.50 3.98 19.69
N ASP A 84 5.24 3.54 19.74
CA ASP A 84 4.39 3.74 20.93
C ASP A 84 5.00 3.07 22.16
N LEU A 85 5.45 1.81 22.04
CA LEU A 85 6.12 1.09 23.12
C LEU A 85 7.40 1.81 23.59
N MET A 86 8.23 2.27 22.65
CA MET A 86 9.46 3.00 22.97
C MET A 86 9.17 4.33 23.69
N ILE A 87 8.10 5.02 23.30
CA ILE A 87 7.69 6.26 23.97
C ILE A 87 7.22 5.94 25.38
N GLU A 88 6.34 4.95 25.56
CA GLU A 88 5.84 4.55 26.88
C GLU A 88 6.96 4.12 27.83
N GLU A 89 7.91 3.32 27.37
CA GLU A 89 9.08 2.90 28.15
C GLU A 89 9.92 4.13 28.56
N TYR A 90 10.14 5.07 27.64
CA TYR A 90 10.85 6.30 27.95
C TYR A 90 10.11 7.16 28.98
N LEU A 91 8.78 7.30 28.86
CA LEU A 91 7.94 8.02 29.83
C LEU A 91 7.99 7.34 31.22
N ALA A 92 8.08 6.02 31.27
CA ALA A 92 8.10 5.27 32.52
C ALA A 92 9.46 5.32 33.24
N VAL A 93 10.55 5.24 32.48
CA VAL A 93 11.91 5.06 33.04
C VAL A 93 12.64 6.39 33.25
N HIS A 94 12.47 7.35 32.33
CA HIS A 94 13.35 8.51 32.25
C HIS A 94 12.69 9.84 32.63
N ILE A 95 11.36 9.89 32.72
CA ILE A 95 10.66 11.14 32.99
C ILE A 95 10.41 11.35 34.49
N THR A 96 10.74 12.56 34.94
CA THR A 96 10.40 13.02 36.29
C THR A 96 8.94 13.48 36.38
N LYS A 97 8.38 13.51 37.60
CA LYS A 97 6.97 13.89 37.81
C LYS A 97 6.61 15.27 37.27
N ASP A 98 7.56 16.20 37.26
CA ASP A 98 7.33 17.56 36.78
C ASP A 98 7.37 17.65 35.26
N GLU A 99 8.29 16.94 34.59
CA GLU A 99 8.33 16.80 33.13
C GLU A 99 7.07 16.12 32.60
N LYS A 100 6.53 15.14 33.33
CA LYS A 100 5.26 14.50 32.96
C LYS A 100 4.10 15.51 32.93
N LYS A 101 4.00 16.38 33.94
CA LYS A 101 2.98 17.43 33.97
C LYS A 101 3.14 18.42 32.81
N GLN A 102 4.39 18.77 32.47
CA GLN A 102 4.65 19.62 31.31
C GLN A 102 4.20 18.96 30.02
N LEU A 103 4.48 17.66 29.85
CA LEU A 103 4.03 16.89 28.70
C LEU A 103 2.49 16.84 28.61
N ASP A 104 1.81 16.61 29.73
CA ASP A 104 0.34 16.59 29.79
C ASP A 104 -0.27 17.95 29.37
N ILE A 105 0.29 19.07 29.84
CA ILE A 105 -0.13 20.42 29.43
C ILE A 105 0.08 20.63 27.92
N ILE A 106 1.21 20.18 27.37
CA ILE A 106 1.49 20.31 25.93
C ILE A 106 0.50 19.48 25.10
N MET A 107 0.17 18.27 25.57
CA MET A 107 -0.82 17.39 24.93
C MET A 107 -2.22 17.99 24.95
N GLU A 108 -2.61 18.65 26.05
CA GLU A 108 -3.88 19.36 26.17
C GLU A 108 -3.97 20.53 25.17
N LEU A 109 -2.87 21.27 24.99
CA LEU A 109 -2.79 22.35 24.00
C LEU A 109 -2.94 21.84 22.56
N TYR A 110 -2.31 20.71 22.22
CA TYR A 110 -2.45 20.12 20.89
C TYR A 110 -3.85 19.58 20.63
N SER A 111 -4.51 19.04 21.65
CA SER A 111 -5.88 18.54 21.56
C SER A 111 -6.89 19.68 21.42
N SER A 112 -6.67 20.79 22.13
CA SER A 112 -7.54 21.97 22.08
C SER A 112 -7.47 22.75 20.77
N ARG A 113 -6.37 22.58 20.02
CA ARG A 113 -6.13 23.30 18.75
C ARG A 113 -6.69 22.57 17.52
N ASN A 114 -7.13 21.33 17.67
CA ASN A 114 -7.50 20.40 16.59
C ASN A 114 -9.00 20.12 16.54
#